data_AF-A0A4V1XIX9-F1
#
_entry.id   AF-A0A4V1XIX9-F1
#
_cell.length_a   1.000
_cell.length_b   1.000
_cell.length_c   1.000
_cell.angle_alpha   90.00
_cell.angle_beta   90.00
_cell.angle_gamma   90.00
#
_symmetry.space_group_name_H-M   'P 1'
#
loop_
_entity.id
_entity.type
_entity.pdbx_description
1 polymer ?
#
loop_
_entity_poly.entity_id
_entity_poly.type
_entity_poly.pdbx_seq_one_letter_code
_entity_poly.pdbx_strand_id
1 'polypeptide(L)'
;MAASSSPITNTITAPDAVFLTGGTGKVASRIAPLLQAAGIPAIIASRSGHTPPGSGYTGVRFDWDDRATWEPALVASTQKHGGLSAVFLVMPGMPDPGPAAAAFADLARARAGAKRFVLLSASSVEEGGPAMGQVHAVLRERGERGEIGWAVVRPSWMQENFATQETHLKSIREENKVYSATGAGKIPWVSAGDVAAVAFAGLTAPEPPNRDFLVLGPELLSYGDIARTLTEVLGREIAHGDISEAELARRHQGFGLPAQYAAILAAMDTAIKNGSEDRLNDVVLQVTGRPPRRLRDFVEENKAVWKPTYTEYGEQQCENLSRTFPYMDKFTHLIASPLRRTIKTCLQSFGPGVARGTQIVLLPDLQQFSQATCNVRSEPEKLRLDGAFPEREHEQREARAQDALKWLYSVSGSAGDDDHIVVVTHGVFVNVMLKDEESFLGASFGGSRSIGPSSSVIPTTPHLTPVSIETDESKQWRGALPGLLVTWGSQQR
;
A
#
# COMPACT_ATOMS: atom_id res chain seq x y z
N MET A 1 53.66 46.94 -18.06
CA MET A 1 52.21 46.77 -17.85
C MET A 1 51.82 45.40 -18.37
N ALA A 2 51.47 44.47 -17.48
CA ALA A 2 50.89 43.18 -17.86
C ALA A 2 49.47 43.16 -17.30
N ALA A 3 48.47 43.00 -18.18
CA ALA A 3 47.07 42.97 -17.77
C ALA A 3 46.72 41.59 -17.23
N SER A 4 46.23 41.52 -16.00
CA SER A 4 45.70 40.28 -15.42
C SER A 4 44.30 40.00 -15.97
N SER A 5 44.18 38.99 -16.83
CA SER A 5 42.88 38.45 -17.23
C SER A 5 42.30 37.59 -16.10
N SER A 6 41.34 38.14 -15.35
CA SER A 6 40.54 37.35 -14.40
C SER A 6 39.73 36.28 -15.15
N PRO A 7 39.63 35.04 -14.65
CA PRO A 7 38.81 34.02 -15.28
C PRO A 7 37.32 34.38 -15.17
N ILE A 8 36.59 34.25 -16.28
CA ILE A 8 35.14 34.38 -16.29
C ILE A 8 34.57 33.10 -15.65
N THR A 9 34.17 33.19 -14.39
CA THR A 9 33.41 32.12 -13.72
C THR A 9 32.03 32.07 -14.34
N ASN A 10 31.80 31.13 -15.27
CA ASN A 10 30.46 30.76 -15.69
C ASN A 10 29.69 30.21 -14.48
N THR A 11 28.87 31.05 -13.84
CA THR A 11 27.86 30.61 -12.89
C THR A 11 26.83 29.79 -13.64
N ILE A 12 27.00 28.46 -13.61
CA ILE A 12 25.97 27.51 -13.99
C ILE A 12 24.83 27.69 -12.97
N THR A 13 23.76 28.38 -13.38
CA THR A 13 22.53 28.45 -12.59
C THR A 13 21.99 27.03 -12.40
N ALA A 14 21.66 26.68 -11.15
CA ALA A 14 21.08 25.38 -10.86
C ALA A 14 19.77 25.20 -11.65
N PRO A 15 19.51 24.03 -12.26
CA PRO A 15 18.31 23.82 -13.05
C PRO A 15 17.04 23.97 -12.22
N ASP A 16 15.99 24.54 -12.81
CA ASP A 16 14.67 24.66 -12.21
C ASP A 16 14.06 23.27 -11.97
N ALA A 17 13.48 23.07 -10.78
CA ALA A 17 12.88 21.81 -10.39
C ALA A 17 11.39 21.72 -10.75
N VAL A 18 10.83 20.52 -10.70
CA VAL A 18 9.39 20.27 -10.79
C VAL A 18 8.85 19.83 -9.42
N PHE A 19 7.81 20.51 -8.95
CA PHE A 19 7.20 20.25 -7.64
C PHE A 19 6.04 19.27 -7.75
N LEU A 20 6.16 18.09 -7.15
CA LEU A 20 5.15 17.03 -7.20
C LEU A 20 4.35 16.99 -5.89
N THR A 21 3.18 17.65 -5.86
CA THR A 21 2.22 17.45 -4.76
C THR A 21 1.68 16.02 -4.78
N GLY A 22 1.37 15.47 -3.60
CA GLY A 22 1.02 14.05 -3.48
C GLY A 22 2.15 13.14 -3.97
N GLY A 23 3.42 13.53 -3.76
CA GLY A 23 4.60 12.98 -4.43
C GLY A 23 4.82 11.46 -4.27
N THR A 24 4.32 10.87 -3.18
CA THR A 24 4.35 9.42 -2.91
C THR A 24 3.13 8.67 -3.49
N GLY A 25 2.20 9.39 -4.12
CA GLY A 25 0.97 8.86 -4.70
C GLY A 25 1.17 8.12 -6.03
N LYS A 26 0.14 7.38 -6.44
CA LYS A 26 0.12 6.44 -7.59
C LYS A 26 0.69 7.02 -8.89
N VAL A 27 0.34 8.27 -9.23
CA VAL A 27 0.79 8.95 -10.46
C VAL A 27 2.12 9.67 -10.23
N ALA A 28 2.25 10.50 -9.18
CA ALA A 28 3.45 11.31 -8.95
C ALA A 28 4.73 10.47 -8.75
N SER A 29 4.62 9.32 -8.07
CA SER A 29 5.72 8.34 -7.95
C SER A 29 6.21 7.74 -9.27
N ARG A 30 5.39 7.81 -10.34
CA ARG A 30 5.75 7.43 -11.71
C ARG A 30 6.24 8.61 -12.56
N ILE A 31 5.94 9.85 -12.17
CA ILE A 31 6.48 11.07 -12.80
C ILE A 31 7.94 11.29 -12.38
N ALA A 32 8.28 11.07 -11.10
CA ALA A 32 9.63 11.35 -10.58
C ALA A 32 10.78 10.62 -11.32
N PRO A 33 10.66 9.32 -11.70
CA PRO A 33 11.68 8.65 -12.53
C PRO A 33 11.78 9.21 -13.95
N LEU A 34 10.68 9.69 -14.54
CA LEU A 34 10.69 10.32 -15.88
C LEU A 34 11.44 11.66 -15.84
N LEU A 35 11.21 12.47 -14.80
CA LEU A 35 11.97 13.69 -14.55
C LEU A 35 13.46 13.41 -14.35
N GLN A 36 13.80 12.40 -13.53
CA GLN A 36 15.17 11.99 -13.29
C GLN A 36 15.88 11.52 -14.58
N ALA A 37 15.21 10.72 -15.41
CA ALA A 37 15.74 10.28 -16.70
C ALA A 37 15.94 11.44 -17.70
N ALA A 38 15.13 12.50 -17.59
CA ALA A 38 15.28 13.73 -18.37
C ALA A 38 16.29 14.74 -17.77
N GLY A 39 16.95 14.41 -16.64
CA GLY A 39 17.86 15.32 -15.94
C GLY A 39 17.18 16.48 -15.22
N ILE A 40 15.86 16.45 -15.06
CA ILE A 40 15.07 17.50 -14.41
C ILE A 40 14.91 17.18 -12.92
N PRO A 41 15.31 18.07 -11.99
CA PRO A 41 15.15 17.81 -10.56
C PRO A 41 13.68 17.70 -10.15
N ALA A 42 13.35 16.73 -9.29
CA ALA A 42 12.01 16.55 -8.74
C ALA A 42 11.97 16.83 -7.23
N ILE A 43 10.99 17.63 -6.79
CA ILE A 43 10.66 17.86 -5.39
C ILE A 43 9.44 17.00 -5.04
N ILE A 44 9.60 16.11 -4.06
CA ILE A 44 8.58 15.15 -3.63
C ILE A 44 7.85 15.72 -2.43
N ALA A 45 6.72 16.38 -2.67
CA ALA A 45 5.93 17.04 -1.65
C ALA A 45 4.86 16.09 -1.07
N SER A 46 4.95 15.81 0.22
CA SER A 46 4.07 14.86 0.92
C SER A 46 3.91 15.23 2.40
N ARG A 47 2.86 14.72 3.06
CA ARG A 47 2.57 15.03 4.48
C ARG A 47 3.70 14.63 5.44
N SER A 48 4.45 13.56 5.12
CA SER A 48 5.62 13.16 5.91
C SER A 48 6.90 13.88 5.49
N GLY A 49 6.99 14.38 4.25
CA GLY A 49 8.21 14.91 3.65
C GLY A 49 9.32 13.89 3.42
N HIS A 50 9.08 12.60 3.67
CA HIS A 50 10.09 11.55 3.54
C HIS A 50 10.23 11.07 2.10
N THR A 51 11.48 10.80 1.69
CA THR A 51 11.85 10.08 0.47
C THR A 51 12.73 8.89 0.83
N PRO A 52 12.77 7.81 0.03
CA PRO A 52 13.65 6.68 0.30
C PRO A 52 15.13 7.13 0.38
N PRO A 53 15.91 6.68 1.38
CA PRO A 53 17.34 6.96 1.45
C PRO A 53 18.06 6.57 0.15
N GLY A 54 18.98 7.41 -0.32
CA GLY A 54 19.73 7.16 -1.55
C GLY A 54 18.96 7.39 -2.86
N SER A 55 17.66 7.73 -2.82
CA SER A 55 16.86 7.96 -4.06
C SER A 55 17.26 9.19 -4.87
N GLY A 56 18.07 10.10 -4.31
CA GLY A 56 18.49 11.35 -4.95
C GLY A 56 17.44 12.47 -4.98
N TYR A 57 16.18 12.16 -4.69
CA TYR A 57 15.08 13.12 -4.64
C TYR A 57 15.15 14.07 -3.44
N THR A 58 14.57 15.26 -3.58
CA THR A 58 14.38 16.21 -2.48
C THR A 58 12.97 16.02 -1.90
N GLY A 59 12.85 15.47 -0.69
CA GLY A 59 11.58 15.39 0.03
C GLY A 59 11.25 16.68 0.78
N VAL A 60 9.98 17.13 0.74
CA VAL A 60 9.49 18.29 1.50
C VAL A 60 8.15 17.99 2.16
N ARG A 61 7.97 18.44 3.42
CA ARG A 61 6.70 18.34 4.12
C ARG A 61 5.69 19.32 3.52
N PHE A 62 4.58 18.81 3.01
CA PHE A 62 3.49 19.58 2.43
C PHE A 62 2.15 18.91 2.77
N ASP A 63 1.21 19.69 3.27
CA ASP A 63 -0.16 19.25 3.56
C ASP A 63 -1.16 20.33 3.10
N TRP A 64 -2.21 19.92 2.40
CA TRP A 64 -3.25 20.83 1.93
C TRP A 64 -4.10 21.40 3.08
N ASP A 65 -4.24 20.65 4.17
CA ASP A 65 -5.01 21.06 5.35
C ASP A 65 -4.18 21.95 6.31
N ASP A 66 -2.85 22.00 6.15
CA ASP A 66 -1.93 22.83 6.95
C ASP A 66 -1.17 23.84 6.07
N ARG A 67 -1.75 25.03 5.90
CA ARG A 67 -1.17 26.15 5.14
C ARG A 67 0.20 26.59 5.64
N ALA A 68 0.56 26.34 6.90
CA ALA A 68 1.90 26.67 7.40
C ALA A 68 3.01 25.84 6.74
N THR A 69 2.66 24.71 6.10
CA THR A 69 3.62 23.89 5.35
C THR A 69 3.91 24.40 3.93
N TRP A 70 3.03 25.23 3.34
CA TRP A 70 3.09 25.54 1.90
C TRP A 70 4.32 26.38 1.53
N GLU A 71 4.53 27.50 2.23
CA GLU A 71 5.65 28.41 1.95
C GLU A 71 7.01 27.77 2.26
N PRO A 72 7.23 27.09 3.41
CA PRO A 72 8.47 26.36 3.67
C PRO A 72 8.80 25.30 2.61
N ALA A 73 7.80 24.54 2.13
CA ALA A 73 8.01 23.54 1.08
C ALA A 73 8.47 24.15 -0.25
N LEU A 74 7.91 25.31 -0.62
CA LEU A 74 8.29 26.06 -1.81
C LEU A 74 9.68 26.69 -1.67
N VAL A 75 9.98 27.33 -0.54
CA VAL A 75 11.32 27.93 -0.29
C VAL A 75 12.40 26.86 -0.22
N ALA A 76 12.14 25.68 0.35
CA ALA A 76 13.10 24.57 0.34
C ALA A 76 13.49 24.12 -1.08
N SER A 77 12.60 24.27 -2.07
CA SER A 77 12.94 23.98 -3.47
C SER A 77 13.96 24.98 -4.05
N THR A 78 13.84 26.27 -3.73
CA THR A 78 14.72 27.33 -4.26
C THR A 78 16.10 27.38 -3.58
N GLN A 79 16.26 26.75 -2.42
CA GLN A 79 17.56 26.64 -1.75
C GLN A 79 18.54 25.69 -2.47
N LYS A 80 18.02 24.73 -3.23
CA LYS A 80 18.81 23.68 -3.91
C LYS A 80 18.75 23.77 -5.45
N HIS A 81 17.82 24.56 -5.99
CA HIS A 81 17.49 24.65 -7.41
C HIS A 81 17.24 26.10 -7.83
N GLY A 82 17.31 26.41 -9.14
CA GLY A 82 17.13 27.78 -9.65
C GLY A 82 15.73 28.38 -9.42
N GLY A 83 14.77 27.54 -9.10
CA GLY A 83 13.35 27.85 -8.96
C GLY A 83 12.51 26.61 -9.22
N LEU A 84 11.22 26.82 -9.47
CA LEU A 84 10.30 25.82 -10.01
C LEU A 84 9.95 26.17 -11.46
N SER A 85 10.14 25.21 -12.37
CA SER A 85 9.67 25.33 -13.75
C SER A 85 8.18 25.00 -13.82
N ALA A 86 7.76 23.93 -13.16
CA ALA A 86 6.39 23.46 -13.13
C ALA A 86 5.96 22.83 -11.79
N VAL A 87 4.66 22.75 -11.58
CA VAL A 87 4.01 22.13 -10.42
C VAL A 87 2.98 21.10 -10.89
N PHE A 88 3.07 19.87 -10.38
CA PHE A 88 2.02 18.86 -10.52
C PHE A 88 1.07 18.94 -9.32
N LEU A 89 -0.22 19.17 -9.59
CA LEU A 89 -1.28 19.36 -8.60
C LEU A 89 -2.13 18.09 -8.44
N VAL A 90 -2.13 17.55 -7.22
CA VAL A 90 -3.01 16.49 -6.75
C VAL A 90 -3.79 17.05 -5.56
N MET A 91 -5.09 17.27 -5.75
CA MET A 91 -5.99 17.81 -4.73
C MET A 91 -6.58 16.67 -3.88
N PRO A 92 -6.73 16.85 -2.55
CA PRO A 92 -7.50 15.95 -1.71
C PRO A 92 -9.01 16.21 -1.91
N GLY A 93 -9.84 15.34 -1.32
CA GLY A 93 -11.25 15.66 -1.12
C GLY A 93 -11.40 16.74 -0.07
N MET A 94 -11.62 17.99 -0.49
CA MET A 94 -11.81 19.16 0.38
C MET A 94 -13.00 20.00 -0.12
N PRO A 95 -13.62 20.87 0.71
CA PRO A 95 -14.81 21.63 0.32
C PRO A 95 -14.56 22.63 -0.82
N ASP A 96 -13.50 23.44 -0.72
CA ASP A 96 -13.22 24.57 -1.62
C ASP A 96 -11.84 24.44 -2.32
N PRO A 97 -11.65 23.44 -3.20
CA PRO A 97 -10.36 23.20 -3.84
C PRO A 97 -9.96 24.28 -4.85
N GLY A 98 -10.91 24.94 -5.52
CA GLY A 98 -10.64 26.05 -6.44
C GLY A 98 -9.85 27.20 -5.78
N PRO A 99 -10.40 27.84 -4.72
CA PRO A 99 -9.70 28.86 -3.95
C PRO A 99 -8.38 28.38 -3.32
N ALA A 100 -8.31 27.13 -2.85
CA ALA A 100 -7.08 26.57 -2.30
C ALA A 100 -5.96 26.46 -3.36
N ALA A 101 -6.27 25.94 -4.54
CA ALA A 101 -5.34 25.84 -5.66
C ALA A 101 -4.92 27.23 -6.19
N ALA A 102 -5.85 28.19 -6.25
CA ALA A 102 -5.56 29.58 -6.60
C ALA A 102 -4.51 30.21 -5.66
N ALA A 103 -4.74 30.10 -4.35
CA ALA A 103 -3.82 30.63 -3.34
C ALA A 103 -2.44 29.93 -3.35
N PHE A 104 -2.41 28.62 -3.55
CA PHE A 104 -1.15 27.88 -3.68
C PHE A 104 -0.40 28.25 -4.97
N ALA A 105 -1.09 28.47 -6.09
CA ALA A 105 -0.47 28.88 -7.33
C ALA A 105 0.18 30.27 -7.23
N ASP A 106 -0.50 31.24 -6.62
CA ASP A 106 0.09 32.57 -6.37
C ASP A 106 1.30 32.50 -5.44
N LEU A 107 1.25 31.67 -4.39
CA LEU A 107 2.37 31.47 -3.47
C LEU A 107 3.57 30.80 -4.18
N ALA A 108 3.33 29.77 -5.00
CA ALA A 108 4.37 29.08 -5.78
C ALA A 108 5.03 30.00 -6.82
N ARG A 109 4.24 30.88 -7.46
CA ARG A 109 4.75 31.94 -8.34
C ARG A 109 5.61 32.93 -7.57
N ALA A 110 5.10 33.47 -6.46
CA ALA A 110 5.74 34.52 -5.68
C ALA A 110 7.00 34.08 -4.91
N ARG A 111 7.08 32.80 -4.50
CA ARG A 111 8.18 32.26 -3.68
C ARG A 111 9.18 31.39 -4.42
N ALA A 112 8.77 30.77 -5.53
CA ALA A 112 9.61 29.84 -6.26
C ALA A 112 9.59 30.04 -7.78
N GLY A 113 8.92 31.09 -8.29
CA GLY A 113 8.91 31.41 -9.71
C GLY A 113 8.12 30.45 -10.60
N ALA A 114 7.30 29.57 -10.01
CA ALA A 114 6.55 28.52 -10.72
C ALA A 114 5.72 29.07 -11.89
N LYS A 115 6.06 28.67 -13.12
CA LYS A 115 5.40 29.20 -14.35
C LYS A 115 4.29 28.32 -14.89
N ARG A 116 4.29 27.03 -14.56
CA ARG A 116 3.40 26.02 -15.17
C ARG A 116 2.73 25.13 -14.13
N PHE A 117 1.45 24.85 -14.31
CA PHE A 117 0.66 24.01 -13.39
C PHE A 117 -0.06 22.89 -14.15
N VAL A 118 0.13 21.65 -13.73
CA VAL A 118 -0.50 20.46 -14.34
C VAL A 118 -1.36 19.75 -13.30
N LEU A 119 -2.68 19.79 -13.49
CA LEU A 119 -3.65 19.19 -12.57
C LEU A 119 -3.92 17.73 -12.90
N LEU A 120 -3.95 16.87 -11.89
CA LEU A 120 -4.59 15.55 -11.97
C LEU A 120 -6.08 15.68 -11.62
N SER A 121 -6.94 15.42 -12.58
CA SER A 121 -8.40 15.41 -12.46
C SER A 121 -8.93 13.99 -12.75
N ALA A 122 -10.12 13.86 -13.34
CA ALA A 122 -10.71 12.59 -13.80
C ALA A 122 -11.48 12.78 -15.12
N SER A 123 -11.71 11.69 -15.85
CA SER A 123 -12.53 11.64 -17.08
C SER A 123 -13.94 12.18 -16.87
N SER A 124 -14.55 11.87 -15.72
CA SER A 124 -15.91 12.25 -15.32
C SER A 124 -16.06 13.68 -14.77
N VAL A 125 -14.95 14.43 -14.64
CA VAL A 125 -14.94 15.79 -14.08
C VAL A 125 -14.61 16.81 -15.17
N GLU A 126 -15.63 17.50 -15.65
CA GLU A 126 -15.51 18.62 -16.61
C GLU A 126 -15.01 19.90 -15.94
N GLU A 127 -14.55 20.86 -16.75
CA GLU A 127 -14.28 22.24 -16.31
C GLU A 127 -15.52 22.87 -15.66
N GLY A 128 -15.34 23.61 -14.56
CA GLY A 128 -16.43 24.24 -13.80
C GLY A 128 -17.28 23.26 -12.99
N GLY A 129 -17.08 21.96 -13.16
CA GLY A 129 -17.69 20.91 -12.35
C GLY A 129 -17.20 20.91 -10.88
N PRO A 130 -17.72 20.01 -10.04
CA PRO A 130 -17.33 19.91 -8.64
C PRO A 130 -15.85 19.51 -8.48
N ALA A 131 -15.31 19.78 -7.29
CA ALA A 131 -13.95 19.43 -6.90
C ALA A 131 -12.88 19.90 -7.91
N MET A 132 -12.20 18.98 -8.58
CA MET A 132 -11.14 19.28 -9.54
C MET A 132 -11.64 20.09 -10.76
N GLY A 133 -12.93 20.10 -11.06
CA GLY A 133 -13.53 20.94 -12.11
C GLY A 133 -13.43 22.44 -11.79
N GLN A 134 -13.53 22.81 -10.52
CA GLN A 134 -13.29 24.19 -10.04
C GLN A 134 -11.82 24.58 -10.25
N VAL A 135 -10.88 23.67 -9.96
CA VAL A 135 -9.45 23.91 -10.13
C VAL A 135 -9.10 24.00 -11.62
N HIS A 136 -9.73 23.20 -12.47
CA HIS A 136 -9.61 23.30 -13.93
C HIS A 136 -10.01 24.70 -14.41
N ALA A 137 -11.17 25.22 -14.01
CA ALA A 137 -11.62 26.57 -14.37
C ALA A 137 -10.63 27.65 -13.92
N VAL A 138 -10.14 27.57 -12.66
CA VAL A 138 -9.12 28.50 -12.12
C VAL A 138 -7.82 28.47 -12.93
N LEU A 139 -7.36 27.29 -13.36
CA LEU A 139 -6.14 27.19 -14.17
C LEU A 139 -6.34 27.72 -15.60
N ARG A 140 -7.49 27.45 -16.24
CA ARG A 140 -7.80 28.01 -17.57
C ARG A 140 -7.88 29.53 -17.52
N GLU A 141 -8.65 30.09 -16.59
CA GLU A 141 -8.84 31.54 -16.44
C GLU A 141 -7.49 32.28 -16.28
N ARG A 142 -6.60 31.76 -15.43
CA ARG A 142 -5.25 32.32 -15.25
C ARG A 142 -4.37 32.12 -16.49
N GLY A 143 -4.51 31.01 -17.19
CA GLY A 143 -3.85 30.76 -18.47
C GLY A 143 -4.26 31.76 -19.56
N GLU A 144 -5.55 32.07 -19.67
CA GLU A 144 -6.08 33.05 -20.61
C GLU A 144 -5.63 34.48 -20.30
N ARG A 145 -5.41 34.81 -19.03
CA ARG A 145 -4.76 36.06 -18.61
C ARG A 145 -3.24 36.07 -18.81
N GLY A 146 -2.64 34.98 -19.30
CA GLY A 146 -1.19 34.85 -19.50
C GLY A 146 -0.38 34.76 -18.21
N GLU A 147 -1.01 34.47 -17.07
CA GLU A 147 -0.35 34.44 -15.75
C GLU A 147 0.52 33.20 -15.54
N ILE A 148 0.11 32.08 -16.14
CA ILE A 148 0.69 30.74 -16.01
C ILE A 148 0.51 29.96 -17.33
N GLY A 149 1.37 28.99 -17.58
CA GLY A 149 1.05 27.87 -18.45
C GLY A 149 0.25 26.80 -17.70
N TRP A 150 -0.65 26.10 -18.37
CA TRP A 150 -1.47 25.06 -17.71
C TRP A 150 -1.67 23.80 -18.54
N ALA A 151 -2.00 22.70 -17.86
CA ALA A 151 -2.67 21.54 -18.45
C ALA A 151 -3.51 20.81 -17.40
N VAL A 152 -4.54 20.07 -17.84
CA VAL A 152 -5.31 19.17 -16.96
C VAL A 152 -5.30 17.75 -17.50
N VAL A 153 -4.80 16.81 -16.71
CA VAL A 153 -4.77 15.38 -17.04
C VAL A 153 -6.02 14.74 -16.45
N ARG A 154 -6.91 14.27 -17.32
CA ARG A 154 -8.22 13.69 -17.00
C ARG A 154 -8.21 12.18 -17.30
N PRO A 155 -7.61 11.35 -16.45
CA PRO A 155 -7.58 9.91 -16.65
C PRO A 155 -8.97 9.28 -16.46
N SER A 156 -9.26 8.23 -17.23
CA SER A 156 -10.26 7.23 -16.86
C SER A 156 -9.74 6.34 -15.72
N TRP A 157 -10.42 5.23 -15.45
CA TRP A 157 -10.15 4.37 -14.30
C TRP A 157 -8.80 3.65 -14.44
N MET A 158 -7.97 3.74 -13.40
CA MET A 158 -6.60 3.22 -13.44
C MET A 158 -6.55 1.70 -13.22
N GLN A 159 -5.82 0.99 -14.08
CA GLN A 159 -5.56 -0.45 -14.00
C GLN A 159 -5.01 -0.85 -12.62
N GLU A 160 -4.12 -0.02 -12.06
CA GLU A 160 -3.51 -0.22 -10.74
C GLU A 160 -4.53 -0.29 -9.59
N ASN A 161 -5.79 0.15 -9.78
CA ASN A 161 -6.84 0.02 -8.77
C ASN A 161 -7.05 -1.44 -8.36
N PHE A 162 -7.01 -2.40 -9.31
CA PHE A 162 -7.17 -3.83 -9.00
C PHE A 162 -6.08 -4.38 -8.08
N ALA A 163 -4.87 -3.82 -8.11
CA ALA A 163 -3.72 -4.26 -7.32
C ALA A 163 -3.49 -3.44 -6.04
N THR A 164 -4.11 -2.26 -5.90
CA THR A 164 -3.78 -1.29 -4.83
C THR A 164 -4.96 -0.79 -4.01
N GLN A 165 -6.20 -0.94 -4.49
CA GLN A 165 -7.39 -0.65 -3.68
C GLN A 165 -7.81 -1.93 -2.96
N GLU A 166 -7.92 -1.87 -1.63
CA GLU A 166 -8.22 -3.05 -0.79
C GLU A 166 -9.56 -3.71 -1.16
N THR A 167 -10.54 -2.92 -1.64
CA THR A 167 -11.84 -3.40 -2.15
C THR A 167 -11.70 -4.46 -3.25
N HIS A 168 -10.85 -4.21 -4.25
CA HIS A 168 -10.58 -5.13 -5.36
C HIS A 168 -9.47 -6.13 -5.03
N LEU A 169 -8.35 -5.68 -4.43
CA LEU A 169 -7.22 -6.54 -4.09
C LEU A 169 -7.66 -7.71 -3.19
N LYS A 170 -8.45 -7.42 -2.14
CA LYS A 170 -8.96 -8.44 -1.22
C LYS A 170 -9.93 -9.39 -1.91
N SER A 171 -10.92 -8.88 -2.64
CA SER A 171 -11.92 -9.72 -3.31
C SER A 171 -11.33 -10.64 -4.37
N ILE A 172 -10.40 -10.13 -5.20
CA ILE A 172 -9.73 -10.95 -6.21
C ILE A 172 -8.84 -12.00 -5.53
N ARG A 173 -8.12 -11.66 -4.45
CA ARG A 173 -7.22 -12.58 -3.74
C ARG A 173 -7.93 -13.65 -2.89
N GLU A 174 -9.07 -13.31 -2.29
CA GLU A 174 -9.70 -14.12 -1.22
C GLU A 174 -11.12 -14.62 -1.55
N GLU A 175 -11.84 -13.95 -2.45
CA GLU A 175 -13.25 -14.29 -2.79
C GLU A 175 -13.41 -14.84 -4.22
N ASN A 176 -12.30 -14.98 -4.98
CA ASN A 176 -12.32 -15.28 -6.43
C ASN A 176 -13.22 -14.31 -7.23
N LYS A 177 -13.33 -13.05 -6.82
CA LYS A 177 -14.31 -12.11 -7.39
C LYS A 177 -13.76 -10.72 -7.61
N VAL A 178 -14.28 -10.03 -8.62
CA VAL A 178 -14.20 -8.57 -8.74
C VAL A 178 -15.62 -8.02 -8.72
N TYR A 179 -15.92 -7.09 -7.81
CA TYR A 179 -17.26 -6.55 -7.62
C TYR A 179 -17.41 -5.17 -8.26
N SER A 180 -18.59 -4.90 -8.83
CA SER A 180 -19.02 -3.60 -9.34
C SER A 180 -20.55 -3.54 -9.43
N ALA A 181 -21.11 -2.35 -9.65
CA ALA A 181 -22.52 -2.16 -10.02
C ALA A 181 -22.69 -1.74 -11.50
N THR A 182 -21.63 -1.92 -12.31
CA THR A 182 -21.56 -1.46 -13.70
C THR A 182 -22.38 -2.30 -14.68
N GLY A 183 -22.86 -3.49 -14.31
CA GLY A 183 -23.37 -4.47 -15.28
C GLY A 183 -22.37 -4.70 -16.42
N ALA A 184 -22.87 -4.67 -17.66
CA ALA A 184 -22.07 -4.78 -18.88
C ALA A 184 -21.41 -3.46 -19.34
N GLY A 185 -21.50 -2.38 -18.53
CA GLY A 185 -20.88 -1.09 -18.84
C GLY A 185 -19.36 -1.22 -19.05
N LYS A 186 -18.83 -0.52 -20.06
CA LYS A 186 -17.44 -0.60 -20.47
C LYS A 186 -16.65 0.63 -20.05
N ILE A 187 -15.38 0.42 -19.72
CA ILE A 187 -14.44 1.45 -19.30
C ILE A 187 -13.13 1.29 -20.08
N PRO A 188 -12.50 2.38 -20.55
CA PRO A 188 -11.18 2.36 -21.16
C PRO A 188 -10.08 2.43 -20.08
N TRP A 189 -9.80 1.30 -19.45
CA TRP A 189 -8.90 1.20 -18.29
C TRP A 189 -7.47 1.64 -18.62
N VAL A 190 -7.02 2.76 -18.04
CA VAL A 190 -5.73 3.40 -18.33
C VAL A 190 -4.64 2.96 -17.34
N SER A 191 -3.37 2.82 -17.75
CA SER A 191 -2.29 2.64 -16.76
C SER A 191 -1.91 3.97 -16.12
N ALA A 192 -1.68 4.00 -14.81
CA ALA A 192 -1.10 5.15 -14.12
C ALA A 192 0.29 5.54 -14.67
N GLY A 193 1.00 4.63 -15.36
CA GLY A 193 2.22 4.94 -16.11
C GLY A 193 1.97 5.79 -17.36
N ASP A 194 0.83 5.62 -18.02
CA ASP A 194 0.42 6.42 -19.17
C ASP A 194 -0.10 7.79 -18.72
N VAL A 195 -0.86 7.82 -17.62
CA VAL A 195 -1.26 9.08 -16.95
C VAL A 195 -0.03 9.87 -16.52
N ALA A 196 0.98 9.22 -15.93
CA ALA A 196 2.24 9.86 -15.55
C ALA A 196 3.06 10.34 -16.75
N ALA A 197 3.06 9.62 -17.88
CA ALA A 197 3.75 10.03 -19.09
C ALA A 197 3.08 11.24 -19.77
N VAL A 198 1.74 11.30 -19.81
CA VAL A 198 0.99 12.48 -20.27
C VAL A 198 1.19 13.67 -19.34
N ALA A 199 1.16 13.45 -18.02
CA ALA A 199 1.47 14.49 -17.03
C ALA A 199 2.90 15.01 -17.18
N PHE A 200 3.89 14.12 -17.35
CA PHE A 200 5.28 14.47 -17.62
C PHE A 200 5.40 15.33 -18.88
N ALA A 201 4.78 14.95 -19.99
CA ALA A 201 4.77 15.75 -21.22
C ALA A 201 4.14 17.14 -20.98
N GLY A 202 3.02 17.21 -20.24
CA GLY A 202 2.41 18.49 -19.86
C GLY A 202 3.29 19.36 -18.96
N LEU A 203 4.11 18.75 -18.09
CA LEU A 203 5.06 19.46 -17.22
C LEU A 203 6.27 19.97 -18.00
N THR A 204 6.76 19.22 -18.99
CA THR A 204 8.08 19.42 -19.62
C THR A 204 8.07 19.90 -21.08
N ALA A 205 6.90 19.98 -21.73
CA ALA A 205 6.79 20.51 -23.09
C ALA A 205 7.48 21.88 -23.25
N PRO A 206 8.11 22.20 -24.41
CA PRO A 206 8.77 23.49 -24.61
C PRO A 206 7.82 24.67 -24.32
N GLU A 207 6.65 24.66 -24.96
CA GLU A 207 5.54 25.57 -24.67
C GLU A 207 4.48 24.89 -23.80
N PRO A 208 3.76 25.63 -22.93
CA PRO A 208 2.70 25.04 -22.13
C PRO A 208 1.52 24.60 -23.02
N PRO A 209 0.95 23.40 -22.82
CA PRO A 209 -0.12 22.91 -23.70
C PRO A 209 -1.40 23.75 -23.69
N ASN A 210 -1.71 24.40 -22.55
CA ASN A 210 -2.89 25.23 -22.34
C ASN A 210 -4.20 24.55 -22.75
N ARG A 211 -4.34 23.28 -22.37
CA ARG A 211 -5.47 22.39 -22.69
C ARG A 211 -5.61 21.27 -21.66
N ASP A 212 -6.74 20.58 -21.68
CA ASP A 212 -6.88 19.27 -21.03
C ASP A 212 -6.52 18.10 -21.96
N PHE A 213 -6.25 16.97 -21.30
CA PHE A 213 -5.92 15.67 -21.89
C PHE A 213 -6.83 14.61 -21.26
N LEU A 214 -7.84 14.17 -21.99
CA LEU A 214 -8.63 12.99 -21.62
C LEU A 214 -7.79 11.72 -21.86
N VAL A 215 -7.31 11.07 -20.80
CA VAL A 215 -6.35 9.95 -20.89
C VAL A 215 -7.07 8.61 -20.71
N LEU A 216 -7.18 7.87 -21.80
CA LEU A 216 -7.95 6.62 -21.88
C LEU A 216 -7.02 5.42 -22.12
N GLY A 217 -7.45 4.24 -21.67
CA GLY A 217 -6.83 2.96 -22.04
C GLY A 217 -7.10 2.55 -23.49
N PRO A 218 -6.41 1.50 -23.99
CA PRO A 218 -6.54 1.05 -25.38
C PRO A 218 -7.84 0.29 -25.68
N GLU A 219 -8.53 -0.22 -24.66
CA GLU A 219 -9.57 -1.24 -24.79
C GLU A 219 -10.77 -0.91 -23.91
N LEU A 220 -11.99 -0.99 -24.48
CA LEU A 220 -13.25 -0.85 -23.75
C LEU A 220 -13.63 -2.19 -23.11
N LEU A 221 -13.36 -2.32 -21.82
CA LEU A 221 -13.55 -3.57 -21.07
C LEU A 221 -14.60 -3.41 -19.96
N SER A 222 -15.54 -4.35 -19.88
CA SER A 222 -16.44 -4.49 -18.74
C SER A 222 -15.74 -5.20 -17.58
N TYR A 223 -16.27 -5.12 -16.36
CA TYR A 223 -15.77 -5.90 -15.22
C TYR A 223 -15.81 -7.43 -15.48
N GLY A 224 -16.72 -7.92 -16.33
CA GLY A 224 -16.72 -9.30 -16.81
C GLY A 224 -15.52 -9.65 -17.69
N ASP A 225 -15.03 -8.71 -18.51
CA ASP A 225 -13.80 -8.89 -19.30
C ASP A 225 -12.54 -8.82 -18.42
N ILE A 226 -12.55 -7.97 -17.37
CA ILE A 226 -11.50 -7.97 -16.33
C ILE A 226 -11.43 -9.33 -15.63
N ALA A 227 -12.58 -9.85 -15.21
CA ALA A 227 -12.70 -11.14 -14.53
C ALA A 227 -12.19 -12.30 -15.41
N ARG A 228 -12.51 -12.29 -16.71
CA ARG A 228 -11.99 -13.24 -17.70
C ARG A 228 -10.46 -13.14 -17.85
N THR A 229 -9.92 -11.92 -17.99
CA THR A 229 -8.47 -11.69 -18.10
C THR A 229 -7.72 -12.15 -16.85
N LEU A 230 -8.27 -11.87 -15.65
CA LEU A 230 -7.74 -12.37 -14.39
C LEU A 230 -7.80 -13.90 -14.32
N THR A 231 -8.88 -14.52 -14.76
CA THR A 231 -9.01 -15.99 -14.80
C THR A 231 -7.91 -16.64 -15.65
N GLU A 232 -7.73 -16.14 -16.87
CA GLU A 232 -6.73 -16.63 -17.83
C GLU A 232 -5.29 -16.49 -17.31
N VAL A 233 -4.96 -15.35 -16.69
CA VAL A 233 -3.59 -15.05 -16.24
C VAL A 233 -3.27 -15.65 -14.86
N LEU A 234 -4.25 -15.80 -13.97
CA LEU A 234 -4.06 -16.36 -12.64
C LEU A 234 -4.22 -17.88 -12.58
N GLY A 235 -4.83 -18.51 -13.60
CA GLY A 235 -5.04 -19.96 -13.65
C GLY A 235 -6.08 -20.48 -12.64
N ARG A 236 -6.98 -19.61 -12.16
CA ARG A 236 -8.11 -19.93 -11.28
C ARG A 236 -9.32 -19.09 -11.69
N GLU A 237 -10.52 -19.62 -11.54
CA GLU A 237 -11.75 -18.89 -11.87
C GLU A 237 -11.86 -17.60 -11.04
N ILE A 238 -12.05 -16.47 -11.72
CA ILE A 238 -12.39 -15.17 -11.15
C ILE A 238 -13.70 -14.71 -11.77
N ALA A 239 -14.73 -14.51 -10.94
CA ALA A 239 -16.05 -14.09 -11.39
C ALA A 239 -16.26 -12.57 -11.24
N HIS A 240 -17.09 -11.99 -12.11
CA HIS A 240 -17.63 -10.66 -11.90
C HIS A 240 -18.84 -10.76 -10.95
N GLY A 241 -18.70 -10.17 -9.76
CA GLY A 241 -19.79 -9.97 -8.83
C GLY A 241 -20.54 -8.68 -9.17
N ASP A 242 -21.38 -8.73 -10.20
CA ASP A 242 -22.33 -7.65 -10.50
C ASP A 242 -23.37 -7.58 -9.38
N ILE A 243 -23.39 -6.46 -8.67
CA ILE A 243 -24.24 -6.22 -7.49
C ILE A 243 -24.99 -4.90 -7.64
N SER A 244 -26.06 -4.71 -6.88
CA SER A 244 -26.77 -3.42 -6.89
C SER A 244 -25.92 -2.28 -6.34
N GLU A 245 -26.21 -1.05 -6.78
CA GLU A 245 -25.58 0.18 -6.24
C GLU A 245 -25.64 0.23 -4.70
N ALA A 246 -26.78 -0.16 -4.11
CA ALA A 246 -26.96 -0.19 -2.67
C ALA A 246 -26.08 -1.26 -1.97
N GLU A 247 -25.82 -2.40 -2.63
CA GLU A 247 -24.89 -3.41 -2.13
C GLU A 247 -23.43 -2.96 -2.25
N LEU A 248 -23.06 -2.30 -3.36
CA LEU A 248 -21.73 -1.74 -3.55
C LEU A 248 -21.44 -0.64 -2.52
N ALA A 249 -22.40 0.26 -2.25
CA ALA A 249 -22.30 1.27 -1.20
C ALA A 249 -22.11 0.63 0.19
N ARG A 250 -22.90 -0.41 0.52
CA ARG A 250 -22.70 -1.19 1.77
C ARG A 250 -21.34 -1.87 1.82
N ARG A 251 -20.86 -2.40 0.70
CA ARG A 251 -19.53 -3.01 0.61
C ARG A 251 -18.44 -1.97 0.90
N HIS A 252 -18.49 -0.78 0.29
CA HIS A 252 -17.57 0.32 0.57
C HIS A 252 -17.60 0.76 2.06
N GLN A 253 -18.78 0.86 2.68
CA GLN A 253 -18.90 1.13 4.12
C GLN A 253 -18.23 0.04 4.97
N GLY A 254 -18.32 -1.24 4.56
CA GLY A 254 -17.60 -2.36 5.19
C GLY A 254 -16.08 -2.29 5.08
N PHE A 255 -15.53 -1.46 4.18
CA PHE A 255 -14.10 -1.10 4.12
C PHE A 255 -13.79 0.23 4.84
N GLY A 256 -14.71 0.74 5.66
CA GLY A 256 -14.51 1.93 6.49
C GLY A 256 -14.79 3.28 5.80
N LEU A 257 -15.37 3.29 4.59
CA LEU A 257 -15.70 4.55 3.92
C LEU A 257 -16.94 5.21 4.53
N PRO A 258 -16.95 6.54 4.74
CA PRO A 258 -18.13 7.27 5.19
C PRO A 258 -19.34 7.05 4.28
N ALA A 259 -20.54 6.92 4.86
CA ALA A 259 -21.73 6.48 4.14
C ALA A 259 -22.07 7.31 2.88
N GLN A 260 -21.96 8.64 2.97
CA GLN A 260 -22.19 9.54 1.82
C GLN A 260 -21.14 9.34 0.72
N TYR A 261 -19.87 9.16 1.08
CA TYR A 261 -18.79 8.95 0.10
C TYR A 261 -18.92 7.57 -0.58
N ALA A 262 -19.28 6.54 0.19
CA ALA A 262 -19.59 5.21 -0.33
C ALA A 262 -20.77 5.20 -1.31
N ALA A 263 -21.81 6.00 -1.06
CA ALA A 263 -22.94 6.17 -1.97
C ALA A 263 -22.53 6.90 -3.26
N ILE A 264 -21.71 7.96 -3.17
CA ILE A 264 -21.18 8.67 -4.34
C ILE A 264 -20.37 7.71 -5.23
N LEU A 265 -19.46 6.92 -4.65
CA LEU A 265 -18.67 5.94 -5.43
C LEU A 265 -19.56 4.90 -6.11
N ALA A 266 -20.58 4.38 -5.44
CA ALA A 266 -21.49 3.41 -6.03
C ALA A 266 -22.33 4.00 -7.18
N ALA A 267 -22.77 5.26 -7.07
CA ALA A 267 -23.50 5.95 -8.13
C ALA A 267 -22.63 6.19 -9.39
N MET A 268 -21.30 6.25 -9.28
CA MET A 268 -20.40 6.32 -10.43
C MET A 268 -20.44 5.01 -11.27
N ASP A 269 -20.57 3.85 -10.63
CA ASP A 269 -20.76 2.58 -11.33
C ASP A 269 -22.10 2.54 -12.10
N THR A 270 -23.16 3.13 -11.54
CA THR A 270 -24.44 3.30 -12.25
C THR A 270 -24.33 4.25 -13.45
N ALA A 271 -23.48 5.28 -13.38
CA ALA A 271 -23.19 6.13 -14.54
C ALA A 271 -22.43 5.36 -15.63
N ILE A 272 -21.44 4.53 -15.26
CA ILE A 272 -20.70 3.64 -16.17
C ILE A 272 -21.64 2.63 -16.84
N LYS A 273 -22.58 2.05 -16.09
CA LYS A 273 -23.62 1.13 -16.60
C LYS A 273 -24.45 1.76 -17.72
N ASN A 274 -24.64 3.08 -17.67
CA ASN A 274 -25.34 3.88 -18.66
C ASN A 274 -24.40 4.52 -19.72
N GLY A 275 -23.15 4.06 -19.82
CA GLY A 275 -22.21 4.45 -20.89
C GLY A 275 -21.37 5.69 -20.64
N SER A 276 -21.29 6.22 -19.40
CA SER A 276 -20.55 7.47 -19.11
C SER A 276 -19.05 7.44 -19.45
N GLU A 277 -18.48 6.25 -19.62
CA GLU A 277 -17.06 6.02 -19.97
C GLU A 277 -16.90 5.32 -21.33
N ASP A 278 -17.97 5.03 -22.09
CA ASP A 278 -17.91 4.19 -23.30
C ASP A 278 -17.37 4.94 -24.53
N ARG A 279 -16.07 5.28 -24.48
CA ARG A 279 -15.32 5.98 -25.53
C ARG A 279 -13.83 5.61 -25.53
N LEU A 280 -13.18 5.77 -26.68
CA LEU A 280 -11.72 5.62 -26.86
C LEU A 280 -11.13 6.87 -27.50
N ASN A 281 -9.81 7.05 -27.37
CA ASN A 281 -9.05 8.08 -28.07
C ASN A 281 -7.56 7.69 -28.19
N ASP A 282 -6.82 8.43 -29.00
CA ASP A 282 -5.38 8.22 -29.20
C ASP A 282 -4.50 9.17 -28.38
N VAL A 283 -5.02 9.82 -27.33
CA VAL A 283 -4.31 10.90 -26.61
C VAL A 283 -2.97 10.43 -26.04
N VAL A 284 -2.91 9.20 -25.51
CA VAL A 284 -1.63 8.63 -25.00
C VAL A 284 -0.63 8.49 -26.14
N LEU A 285 -1.04 7.95 -27.30
CA LEU A 285 -0.16 7.78 -28.46
C LEU A 285 0.31 9.13 -29.01
N GLN A 286 -0.59 10.09 -29.17
CA GLN A 286 -0.30 11.43 -29.69
C GLN A 286 0.65 12.22 -28.79
N VAL A 287 0.49 12.13 -27.46
CA VAL A 287 1.30 12.89 -26.50
C VAL A 287 2.62 12.21 -26.15
N THR A 288 2.65 10.87 -26.09
CA THR A 288 3.82 10.12 -25.58
C THR A 288 4.60 9.35 -26.64
N GLY A 289 4.11 9.30 -27.89
CA GLY A 289 4.73 8.56 -28.99
C GLY A 289 4.65 7.03 -28.86
N ARG A 290 4.01 6.50 -27.80
CA ARG A 290 3.85 5.07 -27.55
C ARG A 290 2.37 4.72 -27.32
N PRO A 291 1.91 3.53 -27.74
CA PRO A 291 0.53 3.12 -27.50
C PRO A 291 0.24 3.00 -25.99
N PRO A 292 -1.01 3.25 -25.55
CA PRO A 292 -1.41 3.02 -24.17
C PRO A 292 -1.33 1.53 -23.80
N ARG A 293 -0.98 1.26 -22.54
CA ARG A 293 -0.75 -0.08 -22.01
C ARG A 293 -2.06 -0.84 -21.86
N ARG A 294 -2.10 -2.11 -22.29
CA ARG A 294 -3.28 -2.97 -22.14
C ARG A 294 -3.42 -3.50 -20.71
N LEU A 295 -4.64 -3.80 -20.31
CA LEU A 295 -4.92 -4.39 -19.01
C LEU A 295 -4.24 -5.76 -18.84
N ARG A 296 -4.25 -6.61 -19.88
CA ARG A 296 -3.61 -7.93 -19.82
C ARG A 296 -2.13 -7.83 -19.45
N ASP A 297 -1.41 -6.90 -20.08
CA ASP A 297 0.02 -6.65 -19.79
C ASP A 297 0.21 -6.18 -18.33
N PHE A 298 -0.75 -5.42 -17.77
CA PHE A 298 -0.78 -5.09 -16.34
C PHE A 298 -1.02 -6.30 -15.44
N VAL A 299 -1.99 -7.15 -15.75
CA VAL A 299 -2.29 -8.35 -14.94
C VAL A 299 -1.14 -9.35 -14.98
N GLU A 300 -0.51 -9.57 -16.14
CA GLU A 300 0.60 -10.52 -16.30
C GLU A 300 1.85 -10.15 -15.48
N GLU A 301 2.24 -8.86 -15.46
CA GLU A 301 3.33 -8.36 -14.62
C GLU A 301 2.98 -8.40 -13.12
N ASN A 302 1.73 -8.07 -12.75
CA ASN A 302 1.36 -7.88 -11.34
C ASN A 302 0.75 -9.12 -10.67
N LYS A 303 0.59 -10.25 -11.39
CA LYS A 303 -0.10 -11.47 -10.91
C LYS A 303 0.32 -12.00 -9.53
N ALA A 304 1.53 -11.67 -9.08
CA ALA A 304 2.01 -12.00 -7.74
C ALA A 304 1.17 -11.41 -6.59
N VAL A 305 0.52 -10.25 -6.77
CA VAL A 305 -0.25 -9.56 -5.70
C VAL A 305 -1.57 -10.25 -5.39
N TRP A 306 -2.17 -10.91 -6.38
CA TRP A 306 -3.41 -11.69 -6.24
C TRP A 306 -3.15 -13.18 -6.01
N LYS A 307 -1.92 -13.60 -5.69
CA LYS A 307 -1.71 -14.96 -5.18
C LYS A 307 -2.45 -15.09 -3.83
N PRO A 308 -3.35 -16.07 -3.67
CA PRO A 308 -4.05 -16.28 -2.39
C PRO A 308 -3.07 -16.39 -1.22
N THR A 309 -3.44 -15.85 -0.07
CA THR A 309 -2.62 -15.85 1.16
C THR A 309 -2.38 -17.28 1.68
N TYR A 310 -3.19 -18.24 1.22
CA TYR A 310 -3.07 -19.67 1.48
C TYR A 310 -3.02 -20.45 0.17
N THR A 311 -2.24 -21.52 0.15
CA THR A 311 -2.41 -22.58 -0.85
C THR A 311 -3.54 -23.50 -0.41
N GLU A 312 -4.23 -24.13 -1.36
CA GLU A 312 -5.22 -25.19 -1.11
C GLU A 312 -4.67 -26.28 -0.17
N TYR A 313 -3.40 -26.68 -0.38
CA TYR A 313 -2.68 -27.58 0.53
C TYR A 313 -2.59 -27.05 1.98
N GLY A 314 -2.36 -25.75 2.16
CA GLY A 314 -2.33 -25.13 3.49
C GLY A 314 -3.71 -25.08 4.16
N GLU A 315 -4.79 -24.94 3.39
CA GLU A 315 -6.15 -25.01 3.93
C GLU A 315 -6.51 -26.46 4.27
N GLN A 316 -6.12 -27.43 3.43
CA GLN A 316 -6.28 -28.85 3.74
C GLN A 316 -5.48 -29.28 4.98
N GLN A 317 -4.28 -28.71 5.20
CA GLN A 317 -3.50 -28.90 6.43
C GLN A 317 -4.23 -28.34 7.66
N CYS A 318 -4.86 -27.16 7.55
CA CYS A 318 -5.64 -26.58 8.64
C CYS A 318 -6.90 -27.41 8.96
N GLU A 319 -7.64 -27.86 7.93
CA GLU A 319 -8.79 -28.77 8.12
C GLU A 319 -8.39 -30.08 8.79
N ASN A 320 -7.29 -30.70 8.33
CA ASN A 320 -6.81 -31.95 8.90
C ASN A 320 -6.42 -31.74 10.36
N LEU A 321 -5.65 -30.69 10.68
CA LEU A 321 -5.30 -30.35 12.05
C LEU A 321 -6.55 -30.08 12.91
N SER A 322 -7.56 -29.40 12.38
CA SER A 322 -8.82 -29.16 13.08
C SER A 322 -9.60 -30.44 13.39
N ARG A 323 -9.47 -31.49 12.56
CA ARG A 323 -10.10 -32.80 12.79
C ARG A 323 -9.28 -33.73 13.68
N THR A 324 -7.96 -33.63 13.64
CA THR A 324 -7.06 -34.58 14.31
C THR A 324 -6.43 -34.07 15.60
N PHE A 325 -6.56 -32.79 15.95
CA PHE A 325 -5.94 -32.24 17.16
C PHE A 325 -6.64 -32.79 18.43
N PRO A 326 -5.98 -33.64 19.24
CA PRO A 326 -6.66 -34.43 20.27
C PRO A 326 -7.04 -33.63 21.53
N TYR A 327 -6.59 -32.38 21.63
CA TYR A 327 -6.87 -31.48 22.75
C TYR A 327 -7.78 -30.32 22.36
N MET A 328 -8.56 -30.48 21.27
CA MET A 328 -9.44 -29.42 20.74
C MET A 328 -10.42 -28.88 21.78
N ASP A 329 -10.85 -29.68 22.75
CA ASP A 329 -11.75 -29.29 23.83
C ASP A 329 -11.05 -28.92 25.15
N LYS A 330 -9.71 -29.02 25.22
CA LYS A 330 -8.91 -28.78 26.44
C LYS A 330 -8.00 -27.54 26.41
N PHE A 331 -7.89 -26.84 25.28
CA PHE A 331 -7.04 -25.64 25.24
C PHE A 331 -7.78 -24.39 25.74
N THR A 332 -7.19 -23.73 26.74
CA THR A 332 -7.73 -22.50 27.35
C THR A 332 -7.14 -21.24 26.74
N HIS A 333 -5.97 -21.35 26.10
CA HIS A 333 -5.26 -20.24 25.48
C HIS A 333 -4.84 -20.58 24.05
N LEU A 334 -5.17 -19.69 23.10
CA LEU A 334 -4.76 -19.78 21.70
C LEU A 334 -3.94 -18.55 21.35
N ILE A 335 -2.68 -18.74 21.00
CA ILE A 335 -1.68 -17.67 20.98
C ILE A 335 -1.01 -17.66 19.61
N ALA A 336 -0.90 -16.47 19.02
CA ALA A 336 -0.48 -16.30 17.65
C ALA A 336 0.58 -15.20 17.53
N SER A 337 1.56 -15.41 16.64
CA SER A 337 2.31 -14.28 16.09
C SER A 337 1.37 -13.37 15.27
N PRO A 338 1.54 -12.03 15.31
CA PRO A 338 0.64 -11.08 14.65
C PRO A 338 0.64 -11.12 13.11
N LEU A 339 1.48 -11.93 12.45
CA LEU A 339 1.39 -12.03 10.99
C LEU A 339 0.09 -12.72 10.55
N ARG A 340 -0.55 -12.12 9.55
CA ARG A 340 -1.85 -12.51 9.00
C ARG A 340 -1.99 -14.01 8.68
N ARG A 341 -0.93 -14.67 8.18
CA ARG A 341 -0.96 -16.10 7.87
C ARG A 341 -1.20 -16.93 9.13
N THR A 342 -0.48 -16.62 10.21
CA THR A 342 -0.56 -17.29 11.51
C THR A 342 -1.92 -17.08 12.17
N ILE A 343 -2.46 -15.85 12.15
CA ILE A 343 -3.82 -15.56 12.63
C ILE A 343 -4.87 -16.37 11.85
N LYS A 344 -4.74 -16.47 10.51
CA LYS A 344 -5.65 -17.31 9.71
C LYS A 344 -5.47 -18.82 9.99
N THR A 345 -4.25 -19.30 10.29
CA THR A 345 -4.03 -20.68 10.77
C THR A 345 -4.80 -20.92 12.06
N CYS A 346 -4.74 -19.98 13.02
CA CYS A 346 -5.47 -20.11 14.28
C CYS A 346 -6.98 -20.26 14.06
N LEU A 347 -7.55 -19.39 13.22
CA LEU A 347 -8.99 -19.39 12.92
C LEU A 347 -9.45 -20.64 12.15
N GLN A 348 -8.64 -21.14 11.20
CA GLN A 348 -9.00 -22.33 10.40
C GLN A 348 -8.75 -23.65 11.14
N SER A 349 -7.64 -23.77 11.86
CA SER A 349 -7.26 -25.01 12.58
C SER A 349 -7.93 -25.16 13.93
N PHE A 350 -8.21 -24.05 14.65
CA PHE A 350 -8.73 -24.06 16.02
C PHE A 350 -10.08 -23.34 16.15
N GLY A 351 -10.75 -23.11 15.02
CA GLY A 351 -12.11 -22.56 14.94
C GLY A 351 -13.11 -23.16 15.94
N PRO A 352 -13.14 -24.49 16.18
CA PRO A 352 -14.02 -25.07 17.20
C PRO A 352 -13.82 -24.51 18.61
N GLY A 353 -12.58 -24.25 19.04
CA GLY A 353 -12.34 -23.64 20.36
C GLY A 353 -12.57 -22.14 20.40
N VAL A 354 -12.28 -21.42 19.31
CA VAL A 354 -12.67 -19.99 19.19
C VAL A 354 -14.19 -19.84 19.28
N ALA A 355 -14.95 -20.76 18.67
CA ALA A 355 -16.41 -20.80 18.75
C ALA A 355 -16.95 -21.09 20.16
N ARG A 356 -16.16 -21.75 21.03
CA ARG A 356 -16.47 -21.92 22.48
C ARG A 356 -16.02 -20.72 23.34
N GLY A 357 -15.43 -19.69 22.74
CA GLY A 357 -15.04 -18.44 23.42
C GLY A 357 -13.54 -18.30 23.71
N THR A 358 -12.68 -19.26 23.33
CA THR A 358 -11.23 -19.13 23.50
C THR A 358 -10.70 -17.96 22.66
N GLN A 359 -10.11 -16.96 23.31
CA GLN A 359 -9.58 -15.78 22.63
C GLN A 359 -8.27 -16.10 21.88
N ILE A 360 -8.04 -15.40 20.77
CA ILE A 360 -6.74 -15.42 20.09
C ILE A 360 -5.89 -14.29 20.68
N VAL A 361 -4.84 -14.64 21.41
CA VAL A 361 -3.90 -13.68 21.98
C VAL A 361 -2.75 -13.43 21.01
N LEU A 362 -2.57 -12.19 20.56
CA LEU A 362 -1.45 -11.82 19.70
C LEU A 362 -0.22 -11.48 20.55
N LEU A 363 0.89 -12.18 20.31
CA LEU A 363 2.17 -11.95 20.97
C LEU A 363 3.22 -11.52 19.93
N PRO A 364 3.63 -10.23 19.90
CA PRO A 364 4.57 -9.69 18.92
C PRO A 364 5.87 -10.48 18.77
N ASP A 365 6.34 -11.06 19.87
CA ASP A 365 7.63 -11.75 19.99
C ASP A 365 7.62 -13.18 19.42
N LEU A 366 6.47 -13.73 19.03
CA LEU A 366 6.35 -15.05 18.35
C LEU A 366 6.77 -15.05 16.87
N GLN A 367 7.52 -14.04 16.43
CA GLN A 367 8.09 -13.99 15.09
C GLN A 367 9.26 -14.99 14.95
N GLN A 368 8.92 -16.27 14.82
CA GLN A 368 9.88 -17.32 14.52
C GLN A 368 10.44 -17.16 13.10
N PHE A 369 11.77 -17.19 13.01
CA PHE A 369 12.51 -17.41 11.78
C PHE A 369 12.92 -18.88 11.70
N SER A 370 12.81 -19.46 10.51
CA SER A 370 13.25 -20.82 10.21
C SER A 370 14.23 -20.75 9.05
N GLN A 371 15.31 -21.54 9.11
CA GLN A 371 16.19 -21.77 7.96
C GLN A 371 15.57 -22.75 6.95
N ALA A 372 14.44 -23.38 7.27
CA ALA A 372 13.68 -24.15 6.29
C ALA A 372 13.03 -23.22 5.25
N THR A 373 12.92 -23.72 4.02
CA THR A 373 12.47 -23.00 2.80
C THR A 373 11.02 -22.49 2.83
N CYS A 374 10.29 -22.63 3.93
CA CYS A 374 8.90 -22.20 4.05
C CYS A 374 8.70 -20.67 4.06
N ASN A 375 9.76 -19.87 4.28
CA ASN A 375 9.67 -18.43 4.52
C ASN A 375 10.40 -17.52 3.51
N VAL A 376 11.16 -18.05 2.53
CA VAL A 376 11.82 -17.21 1.49
C VAL A 376 11.60 -17.81 0.10
N ARG A 377 11.09 -16.99 -0.84
CA ARG A 377 10.76 -17.40 -2.23
C ARG A 377 11.99 -17.50 -3.15
N SER A 378 13.17 -17.82 -2.60
CA SER A 378 14.44 -17.88 -3.32
C SER A 378 14.97 -19.32 -3.36
N GLU A 379 15.61 -19.70 -4.46
CA GLU A 379 16.23 -21.02 -4.56
C GLU A 379 17.41 -21.18 -3.58
N PRO A 380 17.67 -22.40 -3.06
CA PRO A 380 18.65 -22.62 -2.00
C PRO A 380 20.07 -22.13 -2.30
N GLU A 381 20.48 -22.11 -3.56
CA GLU A 381 21.82 -21.65 -3.97
C GLU A 381 21.99 -20.12 -3.87
N LYS A 382 20.91 -19.35 -4.10
CA LYS A 382 20.93 -17.89 -3.95
C LYS A 382 21.05 -17.48 -2.48
N LEU A 383 20.43 -18.24 -1.58
CA LEU A 383 20.48 -17.99 -0.13
C LEU A 383 21.85 -18.28 0.50
N ARG A 384 22.73 -19.04 -0.17
CA ARG A 384 24.09 -19.32 0.32
C ARG A 384 25.09 -18.20 0.04
N LEU A 385 24.81 -17.31 -0.92
CA LEU A 385 25.75 -16.29 -1.37
C LEU A 385 25.69 -14.98 -0.55
N ASP A 386 24.56 -14.69 0.09
CA ASP A 386 24.31 -13.39 0.74
C ASP A 386 24.79 -13.28 2.22
N GLY A 387 25.54 -14.26 2.74
CA GLY A 387 26.19 -14.18 4.05
C GLY A 387 25.21 -14.03 5.22
N ALA A 388 24.70 -15.15 5.74
CA ALA A 388 23.65 -15.18 6.75
C ALA A 388 23.89 -14.28 7.98
N PHE A 389 23.12 -13.18 8.05
CA PHE A 389 22.77 -12.32 9.18
C PHE A 389 23.85 -11.98 10.25
N PRO A 390 24.12 -10.69 10.52
CA PRO A 390 25.14 -10.28 11.50
C PRO A 390 24.80 -10.67 12.95
N GLU A 391 25.84 -10.99 13.75
CA GLU A 391 25.73 -11.52 15.12
C GLU A 391 24.84 -10.69 16.06
N ARG A 392 24.83 -9.35 15.93
CA ARG A 392 23.96 -8.48 16.74
C ARG A 392 22.46 -8.76 16.57
N GLU A 393 22.04 -9.29 15.42
CA GLU A 393 20.65 -9.74 15.28
C GLU A 393 20.40 -11.06 16.00
N HIS A 394 21.43 -11.90 16.23
CA HIS A 394 21.30 -13.17 16.94
C HIS A 394 20.94 -12.95 18.41
N GLU A 395 21.70 -12.10 19.11
CA GLU A 395 21.43 -11.73 20.52
C GLU A 395 20.02 -11.12 20.68
N GLN A 396 19.61 -10.27 19.74
CA GLN A 396 18.27 -9.69 19.71
C GLN A 396 17.15 -10.70 19.37
N ARG A 397 17.45 -11.84 18.75
CA ARG A 397 16.48 -12.94 18.53
C ARG A 397 16.29 -13.76 19.79
N GLU A 398 17.39 -14.09 20.47
CA GLU A 398 17.40 -14.92 21.66
C GLU A 398 16.71 -14.24 22.86
N ALA A 399 16.95 -12.94 23.06
CA ALA A 399 16.24 -12.14 24.05
C ALA A 399 14.71 -12.14 23.83
N ARG A 400 14.25 -11.95 22.58
CA ARG A 400 12.80 -12.00 22.23
C ARG A 400 12.18 -13.37 22.46
N ALA A 401 12.90 -14.45 22.14
CA ALA A 401 12.44 -15.80 22.41
C ALA A 401 12.30 -16.07 23.92
N GLN A 402 13.25 -15.61 24.73
CA GLN A 402 13.17 -15.70 26.19
C GLN A 402 12.02 -14.88 26.78
N ASP A 403 11.77 -13.66 26.28
CA ASP A 403 10.67 -12.83 26.76
C ASP A 403 9.30 -13.39 26.34
N ALA A 404 9.17 -13.97 25.14
CA ALA A 404 7.99 -14.72 24.74
C ALA A 404 7.74 -15.93 25.67
N LEU A 405 8.78 -16.69 26.01
CA LEU A 405 8.67 -17.82 26.95
C LEU A 405 8.25 -17.37 28.35
N LYS A 406 8.85 -16.31 28.92
CA LYS A 406 8.45 -15.75 30.23
C LYS A 406 6.99 -15.32 30.24
N TRP A 407 6.52 -14.69 29.17
CA TRP A 407 5.12 -14.27 29.05
C TRP A 407 4.18 -15.49 28.93
N LEU A 408 4.51 -16.47 28.09
CA LEU A 408 3.76 -17.73 28.02
C LEU A 408 3.72 -18.46 29.39
N TYR A 409 4.78 -18.39 30.19
CA TYR A 409 4.83 -18.96 31.54
C TYR A 409 3.90 -18.21 32.52
N SER A 410 3.90 -16.87 32.49
CA SER A 410 2.98 -16.08 33.32
C SER A 410 1.49 -16.36 33.01
N VAL A 411 1.17 -16.69 31.76
CA VAL A 411 -0.17 -17.13 31.34
C VAL A 411 -0.45 -18.57 31.79
N SER A 412 0.56 -19.45 31.79
CA SER A 412 0.40 -20.82 32.29
C SER A 412 0.03 -20.91 33.78
N GLY A 413 0.47 -19.95 34.59
CA GLY A 413 0.16 -19.90 36.02
C GLY A 413 -1.31 -19.64 36.37
N SER A 414 -2.18 -19.36 35.39
CA SER A 414 -3.64 -19.23 35.57
C SER A 414 -4.44 -20.42 35.02
N ALA A 415 -3.77 -21.42 34.45
CA ALA A 415 -4.37 -22.61 33.84
C ALA A 415 -4.29 -23.83 34.79
N GLY A 416 -5.22 -24.78 34.64
CA GLY A 416 -5.24 -26.01 35.43
C GLY A 416 -4.34 -27.13 34.88
N ASP A 417 -4.05 -28.15 35.71
CA ASP A 417 -3.13 -29.28 35.42
C ASP A 417 -3.41 -30.11 34.15
N ASP A 418 -4.58 -29.92 33.54
CA ASP A 418 -5.06 -30.64 32.35
C ASP A 418 -5.38 -29.68 31.17
N ASP A 419 -5.10 -28.38 31.33
CA ASP A 419 -5.27 -27.35 30.32
C ASP A 419 -4.12 -27.33 29.31
N HIS A 420 -4.44 -26.95 28.08
CA HIS A 420 -3.45 -26.79 27.01
C HIS A 420 -3.27 -25.34 26.57
N ILE A 421 -2.02 -24.95 26.32
CA ILE A 421 -1.68 -23.71 25.62
C ILE A 421 -1.29 -24.05 24.19
N VAL A 422 -2.00 -23.43 23.25
CA VAL A 422 -1.80 -23.60 21.81
C VAL A 422 -1.08 -22.39 21.25
N VAL A 423 0.12 -22.60 20.67
CA VAL A 423 0.97 -21.54 20.11
C VAL A 423 1.20 -21.78 18.62
N VAL A 424 0.85 -20.80 17.80
CA VAL A 424 0.99 -20.85 16.34
C VAL A 424 1.97 -19.77 15.88
N THR A 425 2.93 -20.15 15.03
CA THR A 425 3.97 -19.24 14.51
C THR A 425 4.01 -19.24 12.98
N HIS A 426 5.12 -18.82 12.35
CA HIS A 426 5.25 -18.74 10.89
C HIS A 426 5.70 -20.03 10.22
N GLY A 427 6.26 -20.98 10.99
CA GLY A 427 6.78 -22.23 10.45
C GLY A 427 6.47 -23.48 11.30
N VAL A 428 5.99 -23.31 12.53
CA VAL A 428 5.76 -24.43 13.46
C VAL A 428 4.44 -24.22 14.21
N PHE A 429 3.75 -25.32 14.47
CA PHE A 429 2.68 -25.40 15.45
C PHE A 429 3.23 -26.03 16.74
N VAL A 430 3.04 -25.38 17.89
CA VAL A 430 3.48 -25.87 19.19
C VAL A 430 2.28 -25.97 20.14
N ASN A 431 2.07 -27.16 20.68
CA ASN A 431 1.15 -27.42 21.77
C ASN A 431 1.99 -27.68 23.03
N VAL A 432 1.73 -26.94 24.10
CA VAL A 432 2.40 -27.12 25.39
C VAL A 432 1.39 -27.67 26.39
N MET A 433 1.73 -28.82 26.98
CA MET A 433 1.02 -29.37 28.14
C MET A 433 1.70 -28.87 29.40
N LEU A 434 0.93 -28.28 30.31
CA LEU A 434 1.46 -27.64 31.52
C LEU A 434 1.56 -28.66 32.66
N LYS A 435 2.68 -29.38 32.76
CA LYS A 435 2.90 -30.36 33.83
C LYS A 435 4.14 -30.18 34.70
N ASP A 436 5.16 -29.44 34.24
CA ASP A 436 6.26 -28.98 35.09
C ASP A 436 7.03 -27.82 34.45
N GLU A 437 7.79 -27.10 35.29
CA GLU A 437 8.64 -25.95 34.91
C GLU A 437 9.82 -26.37 34.02
N GLU A 438 10.29 -27.62 34.13
CA GLU A 438 11.37 -28.17 33.30
C GLU A 438 10.93 -28.44 31.84
N SER A 439 9.74 -29.02 31.63
CA SER A 439 9.16 -29.25 30.30
C SER A 439 8.92 -27.94 29.55
N PHE A 440 8.60 -26.87 30.29
CA PHE A 440 8.35 -25.55 29.74
C PHE A 440 9.65 -24.86 29.29
N LEU A 441 10.71 -24.95 30.11
CA LEU A 441 12.02 -24.36 29.81
C LEU A 441 12.87 -25.19 28.81
N GLY A 442 12.54 -26.47 28.60
CA GLY A 442 13.19 -27.34 27.62
C GLY A 442 12.68 -27.20 26.16
N ALA A 443 11.68 -26.36 25.90
CA ALA A 443 11.04 -26.26 24.59
C ALA A 443 11.88 -25.45 23.56
N SER A 444 12.76 -26.12 22.82
CA SER A 444 13.52 -25.45 21.75
C SER A 444 12.65 -25.10 20.52
N PHE A 445 12.58 -23.82 20.15
CA PHE A 445 11.98 -23.35 18.90
C PHE A 445 12.92 -23.57 17.70
N GLY A 446 13.31 -24.83 17.45
CA GLY A 446 14.46 -25.14 16.61
C GLY A 446 14.45 -26.54 15.96
N GLY A 447 13.29 -27.05 15.55
CA GLY A 447 13.25 -28.29 14.76
C GLY A 447 11.86 -28.84 14.49
N SER A 448 11.69 -29.50 13.35
CA SER A 448 10.53 -30.35 13.09
C SER A 448 10.65 -31.64 13.90
N ARG A 449 10.30 -31.59 15.19
CA ARG A 449 10.12 -32.78 16.02
C ARG A 449 8.69 -32.84 16.55
N SER A 450 8.03 -33.96 16.23
CA SER A 450 7.10 -34.56 17.18
C SER A 450 7.91 -34.92 18.42
N ILE A 451 7.69 -34.23 19.54
CA ILE A 451 8.40 -34.48 20.79
C ILE A 451 7.51 -35.35 21.68
N GLY A 452 7.71 -36.66 21.58
CA GLY A 452 7.62 -37.55 22.74
C GLY A 452 8.83 -37.34 23.68
N PRO A 453 8.80 -37.89 24.90
CA PRO A 453 9.56 -37.33 26.03
C PRO A 453 11.06 -37.70 26.04
N SER A 454 11.94 -36.70 26.17
CA SER A 454 13.27 -36.80 26.82
C SER A 454 13.96 -35.42 26.93
N SER A 455 14.78 -35.23 27.98
CA SER A 455 15.23 -33.94 28.57
C SER A 455 16.63 -33.41 28.15
N SER A 456 16.93 -32.11 28.41
CA SER A 456 18.24 -31.46 28.78
C SER A 456 18.35 -29.94 28.41
N VAL A 457 19.21 -29.05 28.99
CA VAL A 457 19.62 -28.76 30.41
C VAL A 457 20.49 -27.46 30.52
N ILE A 458 20.16 -26.49 31.43
CA ILE A 458 21.04 -25.55 32.26
C ILE A 458 22.05 -24.54 31.57
N PRO A 459 22.36 -23.27 32.04
CA PRO A 459 21.64 -22.27 32.88
C PRO A 459 21.91 -20.70 32.67
N THR A 460 21.03 -19.85 33.25
CA THR A 460 21.23 -18.55 34.01
C THR A 460 21.82 -17.19 33.48
N THR A 461 21.00 -16.12 33.65
CA THR A 461 21.29 -14.74 34.24
C THR A 461 21.82 -13.58 33.31
N PRO A 462 21.72 -12.26 33.67
CA PRO A 462 20.59 -11.43 33.21
C PRO A 462 20.93 -9.98 32.69
N HIS A 463 19.85 -9.20 32.42
CA HIS A 463 19.76 -7.74 32.18
C HIS A 463 19.83 -7.21 30.74
N LEU A 464 18.70 -6.63 30.27
CA LEU A 464 18.58 -5.30 29.63
C LEU A 464 17.10 -5.01 29.29
N THR A 465 16.72 -3.73 29.18
CA THR A 465 15.32 -3.29 29.02
C THR A 465 15.00 -2.89 27.57
N PRO A 466 14.15 -3.62 26.80
CA PRO A 466 13.87 -3.29 25.40
C PRO A 466 12.54 -2.55 25.21
N VAL A 467 12.53 -1.43 24.48
CA VAL A 467 11.31 -0.67 24.12
C VAL A 467 10.57 -1.37 22.98
N SER A 468 9.23 -1.43 23.05
CA SER A 468 8.38 -2.00 22.00
C SER A 468 8.21 -1.02 20.82
N ILE A 469 8.33 -1.52 19.59
CA ILE A 469 8.02 -0.77 18.36
C ILE A 469 6.84 -1.45 17.66
N GLU A 470 5.69 -0.78 17.64
CA GLU A 470 4.51 -1.23 16.92
C GLU A 470 4.58 -0.84 15.43
N THR A 471 4.49 -1.84 14.54
CA THR A 471 4.46 -1.61 13.09
C THR A 471 3.13 -1.02 12.62
N ASP A 472 3.15 -0.17 11.60
CA ASP A 472 1.92 0.48 11.10
C ASP A 472 0.97 -0.50 10.41
N GLU A 473 1.48 -1.62 9.89
CA GLU A 473 0.67 -2.73 9.41
C GLU A 473 -0.18 -3.34 10.54
N SER A 474 0.40 -3.53 11.74
CA SER A 474 -0.32 -3.98 12.94
C SER A 474 -1.45 -3.02 13.33
N LYS A 475 -1.24 -1.71 13.19
CA LYS A 475 -2.23 -0.67 13.51
C LYS A 475 -3.41 -0.68 12.53
N GLN A 476 -3.17 -0.92 11.24
CA GLN A 476 -4.22 -0.97 10.21
C GLN A 476 -5.15 -2.18 10.41
N TRP A 477 -4.63 -3.35 10.74
CA TRP A 477 -5.45 -4.55 10.96
C TRP A 477 -6.36 -4.46 12.18
N ARG A 478 -6.03 -3.62 13.17
CA ARG A 478 -6.85 -3.36 14.36
C ARG A 478 -8.26 -2.84 14.03
N GLY A 479 -8.45 -2.21 12.87
CA GLY A 479 -9.76 -1.73 12.39
C GLY A 479 -10.50 -2.70 11.45
N ALA A 480 -9.88 -3.78 10.99
CA ALA A 480 -10.37 -4.61 9.89
C ALA A 480 -11.07 -5.93 10.33
N LEU A 481 -11.16 -6.19 11.64
CA LEU A 481 -11.80 -7.37 12.24
C LEU A 481 -12.81 -6.97 13.33
N PRO A 482 -13.99 -6.39 12.99
CA PRO A 482 -15.01 -6.06 13.97
C PRO A 482 -15.60 -7.33 14.58
N GLY A 483 -15.56 -7.47 15.90
CA GLY A 483 -16.28 -8.51 16.64
C GLY A 483 -15.57 -9.85 16.84
N LEU A 484 -14.30 -10.00 16.45
CA LEU A 484 -13.50 -11.18 16.82
C LEU A 484 -12.77 -10.96 18.16
N LEU A 485 -12.78 -11.99 19.00
CA LEU A 485 -12.15 -12.07 20.32
C LEU A 485 -10.60 -12.13 20.19
N VAL A 486 -10.01 -11.06 19.68
CA VAL A 486 -8.56 -10.89 19.54
C VAL A 486 -8.08 -9.90 20.59
N THR A 487 -7.30 -10.37 21.55
CA THR A 487 -6.65 -9.52 22.54
C THR A 487 -5.15 -9.48 22.28
N TRP A 488 -4.53 -8.33 22.52
CA TRP A 488 -3.07 -8.29 22.62
C TRP A 488 -2.68 -8.83 23.98
N GLY A 489 -1.64 -9.66 24.03
CA GLY A 489 -1.03 -10.04 25.30
C GLY A 489 -0.57 -8.76 25.99
N SER A 490 -1.17 -8.41 27.12
CA SER A 490 -0.84 -7.16 27.79
C SER A 490 0.60 -7.22 28.28
N GLN A 491 1.46 -6.40 27.70
CA GLN A 491 2.64 -5.91 28.41
C GLN A 491 2.15 -4.94 29.50
N GLN A 492 1.61 -5.49 30.60
CA GLN A 492 1.74 -4.83 31.89
C GLN A 492 3.23 -4.86 32.23
N ARG A 493 3.88 -3.71 32.01
CA ARG A 493 5.18 -3.35 32.55
C ARG A 493 4.98 -2.29 33.62
#